data_AF-A0A2Z4PS85-F1
#
_entry.id   AF-A0A2Z4PS85-F1
#
_cell.length_a   1.000
_cell.length_b   1.000
_cell.length_c   1.000
_cell.angle_alpha   90.00
_cell.angle_beta   90.00
_cell.angle_gamma   90.00
#
_symmetry.space_group_name_H-M   'P 1'
#
loop_
_entity.id
_entity.type
_entity.pdbx_description
1 polymer ?
#
loop_
_entity_poly.entity_id
_entity_poly.type
_entity_poly.pdbx_seq_one_letter_code
_entity_poly.pdbx_strand_id
1 'polypeptide(L)'
;MSLILNGSWENSYGSVMVLDVAENGFISGEYVSHTGSSGTYLVIGHCQPNNPENDAGQPLVLSIYWRSVGGEEPDDGSHWVSTYCGQLDNNGQLTVINSLITTTHYQAFSPGDYIDKLIFTKQPITRDAMTRSVELIEQKKEVVANPINGMWVNKEQTIELTVFVQSKKYGVVNGWLSYEGEQISLLGFTDTFADKNILQSVSLSGYMSKTHHPISLVGRINQDASVLVLSRWLANSTTIAESYLQASSLNWELAKIHC
;
A
#
# COMPACT_ATOMS: atom_id res chain seq x y z
N MET A 1 -13.50 2.83 -20.90
CA MET A 1 -13.14 1.43 -21.20
C MET A 1 -12.76 0.77 -19.89
N SER A 2 -13.08 -0.51 -19.67
CA SER A 2 -12.65 -1.20 -18.44
C SER A 2 -11.13 -1.41 -18.44
N LEU A 3 -10.47 -1.15 -17.32
CA LEU A 3 -9.04 -1.42 -17.15
C LEU A 3 -8.80 -2.93 -16.99
N ILE A 4 -7.74 -3.45 -17.60
CA ILE A 4 -7.36 -4.88 -17.55
C ILE A 4 -6.99 -5.26 -16.13
N LEU A 5 -6.46 -4.34 -15.31
CA LEU A 5 -6.21 -4.58 -13.89
C LEU A 5 -7.46 -4.99 -13.09
N ASN A 6 -8.67 -4.61 -13.53
CA ASN A 6 -9.90 -5.01 -12.85
C ASN A 6 -10.12 -6.52 -12.97
N GLY A 7 -10.33 -7.19 -11.83
CA GLY A 7 -10.62 -8.62 -11.72
C GLY A 7 -9.79 -9.35 -10.67
N SER A 8 -9.72 -10.68 -10.81
CA SER A 8 -9.03 -11.58 -9.88
C SER A 8 -7.62 -11.93 -10.38
N TRP A 9 -6.68 -12.03 -9.46
CA TRP A 9 -5.25 -12.23 -9.70
C TRP A 9 -4.68 -13.24 -8.71
N GLU A 10 -3.99 -14.28 -9.18
CA GLU A 10 -3.41 -15.32 -8.32
C GLU A 10 -1.90 -15.41 -8.50
N ASN A 11 -1.16 -15.53 -7.40
CA ASN A 11 0.30 -15.71 -7.41
C ASN A 11 0.73 -17.17 -7.21
N SER A 12 2.04 -17.42 -7.30
CA SER A 12 2.62 -18.76 -7.11
C SER A 12 2.43 -19.37 -5.73
N TYR A 13 2.03 -18.58 -4.73
CA TYR A 13 1.69 -19.06 -3.39
C TYR A 13 0.21 -19.46 -3.26
N GLY A 14 -0.58 -19.36 -4.34
CA GLY A 14 -2.02 -19.61 -4.34
C GLY A 14 -2.82 -18.53 -3.61
N SER A 15 -2.21 -17.37 -3.32
CA SER A 15 -2.93 -16.23 -2.75
C SER A 15 -3.66 -15.49 -3.86
N VAL A 16 -4.87 -15.03 -3.56
CA VAL A 16 -5.78 -14.42 -4.55
C VAL A 16 -6.03 -12.97 -4.17
N MET A 17 -5.90 -12.08 -5.15
CA MET A 17 -6.18 -10.66 -5.03
C MET A 17 -7.29 -10.28 -6.00
N VAL A 18 -8.36 -9.68 -5.48
CA VAL A 18 -9.49 -9.19 -6.29
C VAL A 18 -9.47 -7.67 -6.27
N LEU A 19 -9.32 -7.05 -7.44
CA LEU A 19 -9.19 -5.60 -7.61
C LEU A 19 -10.38 -5.02 -8.36
N ASP A 20 -10.99 -3.99 -7.78
CA ASP A 20 -11.82 -3.03 -8.51
C ASP A 20 -11.00 -1.78 -8.81
N VAL A 21 -11.04 -1.34 -10.06
CA VAL A 21 -10.23 -0.23 -10.56
C VAL A 21 -11.13 0.80 -11.21
N ALA A 22 -11.21 1.97 -10.58
CA ALA A 22 -11.98 3.10 -11.08
C ALA A 22 -11.30 3.75 -12.30
N GLU A 23 -12.06 4.52 -13.07
CA GLU A 23 -11.57 5.18 -14.29
C GLU A 23 -10.43 6.19 -14.01
N ASN A 24 -10.37 6.75 -12.81
CA ASN A 24 -9.29 7.64 -12.38
C ASN A 24 -8.03 6.91 -11.91
N GLY A 25 -8.00 5.57 -11.99
CA GLY A 25 -6.88 4.75 -11.57
C GLY A 25 -6.84 4.42 -10.08
N PHE A 26 -7.83 4.84 -9.28
CA PHE A 26 -7.96 4.39 -7.89
C PHE A 26 -8.28 2.89 -7.85
N ILE A 27 -7.59 2.17 -6.97
CA ILE A 27 -7.74 0.72 -6.78
C ILE A 27 -8.27 0.47 -5.37
N SER A 28 -9.28 -0.40 -5.28
CA SER A 28 -9.73 -1.00 -4.01
C SER A 28 -9.98 -2.49 -4.20
N GLY A 29 -9.90 -3.27 -3.12
CA GLY A 29 -10.08 -4.71 -3.23
C GLY A 29 -9.74 -5.50 -1.98
N GLU A 30 -9.58 -6.81 -2.17
CA GLU A 30 -9.22 -7.76 -1.11
C GLU A 30 -8.07 -8.66 -1.55
N TYR A 31 -7.25 -9.05 -0.59
CA TYR A 31 -6.21 -10.04 -0.74
C TYR A 31 -6.49 -11.19 0.22
N VAL A 32 -6.57 -12.41 -0.29
CA VAL A 32 -6.72 -13.64 0.49
C VAL A 32 -5.39 -14.37 0.49
N SER A 33 -4.75 -14.41 1.66
CA SER A 33 -3.49 -15.12 1.84
C SER A 33 -3.72 -16.54 2.36
N HIS A 34 -3.02 -17.50 1.77
CA HIS A 34 -2.94 -18.88 2.25
C HIS A 34 -1.58 -19.21 2.89
N THR A 35 -0.65 -18.25 2.91
CA THR A 35 0.73 -18.44 3.41
C THR A 35 1.08 -17.36 4.45
N GLY A 36 1.65 -17.76 5.58
CA GLY A 36 1.97 -16.84 6.69
C GLY A 36 0.75 -16.57 7.57
N SER A 37 0.45 -15.29 7.85
CA SER A 37 -0.85 -14.92 8.42
C SER A 37 -1.91 -15.20 7.35
N SER A 38 -2.80 -16.13 7.63
CA SER A 38 -3.88 -16.51 6.72
C SER A 38 -5.11 -15.67 7.05
N GLY A 39 -5.78 -15.16 6.03
CA GLY A 39 -6.93 -14.28 6.23
C GLY A 39 -7.29 -13.48 4.99
N THR A 40 -8.25 -12.59 5.14
CA THR A 40 -8.70 -11.66 4.11
C THR A 40 -8.30 -10.24 4.52
N TYR A 41 -7.59 -9.54 3.64
CA TYR A 41 -7.00 -8.23 3.92
C TYR A 41 -7.51 -7.20 2.91
N LEU A 42 -7.70 -5.97 3.37
CA LEU A 42 -8.07 -4.86 2.49
C LEU A 42 -6.87 -4.43 1.63
N VAL A 43 -7.16 -4.12 0.38
CA VAL A 43 -6.21 -3.58 -0.59
C VAL A 43 -6.71 -2.23 -1.08
N ILE A 44 -5.82 -1.24 -1.09
CA ILE A 44 -6.05 0.05 -1.76
C ILE A 44 -4.82 0.44 -2.53
N GLY A 45 -4.98 1.24 -3.57
CA GLY A 45 -3.84 1.60 -4.41
C GLY A 45 -4.19 2.58 -5.50
N HIS A 46 -3.22 2.80 -6.37
CA HIS A 46 -3.39 3.59 -7.58
C HIS A 46 -2.62 2.95 -8.74
N CYS A 47 -3.15 3.05 -9.94
CA CYS A 47 -2.45 2.78 -11.19
C CYS A 47 -2.47 4.00 -12.10
N GLN A 48 -1.63 3.96 -13.13
CA GLN A 48 -1.85 4.82 -14.29
C GLN A 48 -3.21 4.46 -14.91
N PRO A 49 -4.10 5.43 -15.22
CA PRO A 49 -5.48 5.19 -15.60
C PRO A 49 -5.66 4.75 -17.06
N ASN A 50 -4.70 4.00 -17.61
CA ASN A 50 -4.71 3.48 -18.97
C ASN A 50 -4.15 2.06 -18.98
N ASN A 51 -4.65 1.22 -19.88
CA ASN A 51 -4.12 -0.14 -20.08
C ASN A 51 -2.68 -0.10 -20.62
N PRO A 52 -1.94 -1.22 -20.54
CA PRO A 52 -0.67 -1.35 -21.25
C PRO A 52 -0.83 -1.01 -22.74
N GLU A 53 0.10 -0.22 -23.27
CA GLU A 53 0.11 0.25 -24.66
C GLU A 53 1.54 0.32 -25.19
N ASN A 54 1.74 0.06 -26.49
CA ASN A 54 3.04 0.21 -27.18
C ASN A 54 4.22 -0.45 -26.44
N ASP A 55 4.05 -1.71 -26.04
CA ASP A 55 4.99 -2.51 -25.26
C ASP A 55 5.29 -2.01 -23.83
N ALA A 56 4.77 -0.85 -23.43
CA ALA A 56 4.87 -0.32 -22.08
C ALA A 56 3.79 -0.89 -21.15
N GLY A 57 4.19 -1.29 -19.94
CA GLY A 57 3.27 -1.80 -18.92
C GLY A 57 2.46 -0.68 -18.24
N GLN A 58 1.38 -1.08 -17.56
CA GLN A 58 0.57 -0.21 -16.72
C GLN A 58 1.12 -0.22 -15.30
N PRO A 59 1.79 0.85 -14.82
CA PRO A 59 2.33 0.89 -13.47
C PRO A 59 1.22 0.98 -12.43
N LEU A 60 1.47 0.38 -11.26
CA LEU A 60 0.60 0.45 -10.09
C LEU A 60 1.36 0.35 -8.78
N VAL A 61 0.74 0.88 -7.73
CA VAL A 61 1.13 0.65 -6.35
C VAL A 61 -0.09 0.25 -5.52
N LEU A 62 0.11 -0.63 -4.54
CA LEU A 62 -0.91 -1.07 -3.59
C LEU A 62 -0.38 -0.95 -2.16
N SER A 63 -1.29 -0.76 -1.21
CA SER A 63 -1.09 -0.76 0.22
C SER A 63 -1.96 -1.84 0.85
N ILE A 64 -1.40 -2.60 1.79
CA ILE A 64 -2.07 -3.71 2.49
C ILE A 64 -1.73 -3.61 3.97
N TYR A 65 -2.73 -3.80 4.84
CA TYR A 65 -2.53 -4.01 6.28
C TYR A 65 -2.88 -5.44 6.63
N TRP A 66 -1.95 -6.16 7.24
CA TRP A 66 -2.04 -7.60 7.50
C TRP A 66 -2.90 -7.96 8.70
N ARG A 67 -3.88 -7.12 9.04
CA ARG A 67 -4.93 -7.43 10.01
C ARG A 67 -6.17 -7.89 9.28
N SER A 68 -6.56 -9.14 9.51
CA SER A 68 -7.68 -9.73 8.77
C SER A 68 -9.02 -9.02 9.04
N VAL A 69 -9.83 -8.90 7.99
CA VAL A 69 -11.24 -8.46 8.04
C VAL A 69 -12.24 -9.61 7.93
N GLY A 70 -11.73 -10.84 7.75
CA GLY A 70 -12.52 -12.07 7.65
C GLY A 70 -13.08 -12.58 8.99
N GLY A 71 -12.61 -12.04 10.12
CA GLY A 71 -13.03 -12.42 11.47
C GLY A 71 -12.12 -13.43 12.16
N GLU A 72 -10.99 -13.77 11.55
CA GLU A 72 -9.92 -14.53 12.17
C GLU A 72 -9.31 -13.77 13.34
N GLU A 73 -8.89 -14.50 14.38
CA GLU A 73 -8.20 -13.91 15.53
C GLU A 73 -6.84 -13.33 15.09
N PRO A 74 -6.49 -12.11 15.51
CA PRO A 74 -5.24 -11.49 15.14
C PRO A 74 -4.04 -12.24 15.76
N ASP A 75 -3.03 -12.51 14.95
CA ASP A 75 -1.71 -12.97 15.36
C ASP A 75 -0.71 -11.80 15.40
N ASP A 76 0.55 -12.05 15.80
CA ASP A 76 1.57 -10.97 15.83
C ASP A 76 1.88 -10.41 14.43
N GLY A 77 1.56 -11.15 13.35
CA GLY A 77 1.64 -10.67 11.97
C GLY A 77 0.61 -9.59 11.63
N SER A 78 -0.42 -9.44 12.46
CA SER A 78 -1.48 -8.44 12.32
C SER A 78 -1.04 -7.00 12.58
N HIS A 79 0.24 -6.78 12.86
CA HIS A 79 0.87 -5.47 13.05
C HIS A 79 1.65 -4.97 11.83
N TRP A 80 1.65 -5.76 10.75
CA TRP A 80 2.48 -5.51 9.58
C TRP A 80 1.71 -4.81 8.48
N VAL A 81 2.43 -4.09 7.64
CA VAL A 81 1.89 -3.51 6.40
C VAL A 81 2.80 -3.86 5.24
N SER A 82 2.23 -3.88 4.04
CA SER A 82 2.98 -4.03 2.80
C SER A 82 2.66 -2.92 1.83
N THR A 83 3.62 -2.61 0.97
CA THR A 83 3.32 -2.06 -0.35
C THR A 83 3.71 -3.03 -1.45
N TYR A 84 2.89 -3.11 -2.49
CA TYR A 84 3.26 -3.71 -3.76
C TYR A 84 3.52 -2.59 -4.77
N CYS A 85 4.67 -2.61 -5.45
CA CYS A 85 5.03 -1.62 -6.46
C CYS A 85 5.51 -2.34 -7.73
N GLY A 86 4.90 -2.04 -8.88
CA GLY A 86 5.29 -2.68 -10.14
C GLY A 86 4.33 -2.34 -11.27
N GLN A 87 4.10 -3.30 -12.18
CA GLN A 87 3.26 -3.07 -13.35
C GLN A 87 2.53 -4.32 -13.85
N LEU A 88 1.44 -4.10 -14.57
CA LEU A 88 0.85 -5.07 -15.48
C LEU A 88 1.51 -4.93 -16.85
N ASP A 89 2.10 -6.00 -17.39
CA ASP A 89 2.71 -5.97 -18.71
C ASP A 89 1.71 -6.28 -19.85
N ASN A 90 2.17 -6.13 -21.09
CA ASN A 90 1.37 -6.43 -22.30
C ASN A 90 1.06 -7.92 -22.50
N ASN A 91 1.72 -8.82 -21.76
CA ASN A 91 1.40 -10.25 -21.78
C ASN A 91 0.30 -10.61 -20.76
N GLY A 92 -0.22 -9.62 -20.02
CA GLY A 92 -1.22 -9.84 -19.00
C GLY A 92 -0.64 -10.39 -17.69
N GLN A 93 0.67 -10.25 -17.46
CA GLN A 93 1.33 -10.63 -16.23
C GLN A 93 1.47 -9.41 -15.31
N LEU A 94 0.96 -9.52 -14.09
CA LEU A 94 1.12 -8.50 -13.07
C LEU A 94 2.35 -8.84 -12.21
N THR A 95 3.42 -8.05 -12.35
CA THR A 95 4.64 -8.20 -11.58
C THR A 95 4.76 -7.07 -10.58
N VAL A 96 4.99 -7.39 -9.31
CA VAL A 96 5.15 -6.39 -8.24
C VAL A 96 6.31 -6.75 -7.31
N ILE A 97 6.96 -5.73 -6.78
CA ILE A 97 7.87 -5.84 -5.65
C ILE A 97 7.07 -5.58 -4.38
N ASN A 98 7.00 -6.57 -3.51
CA ASN A 98 6.47 -6.45 -2.15
C ASN A 98 7.56 -5.88 -1.24
N SER A 99 7.24 -4.83 -0.50
CA SER A 99 8.00 -4.39 0.67
C SER A 99 7.10 -4.53 1.89
N LEU A 100 7.35 -5.57 2.69
CA LEU A 100 6.68 -5.91 3.93
C LEU A 100 7.43 -5.29 5.10
N ILE A 101 6.76 -4.44 5.87
CA ILE A 101 7.30 -3.85 7.08
C ILE A 101 6.77 -4.62 8.28
N THR A 102 7.66 -5.35 8.94
CA THR A 102 7.39 -6.04 10.18
C THR A 102 7.84 -5.18 11.35
N THR A 103 7.00 -5.12 12.38
CA THR A 103 7.25 -4.30 13.58
C THR A 103 7.21 -5.11 14.88
N THR A 104 6.80 -6.36 14.78
CA THR A 104 6.74 -7.37 15.83
C THR A 104 7.57 -8.58 15.39
N HIS A 105 8.02 -9.37 16.38
CA HIS A 105 8.54 -10.69 16.09
C HIS A 105 7.37 -11.63 15.75
N TYR A 106 7.57 -12.50 14.76
CA TYR A 106 6.62 -13.57 14.45
C TYR A 106 7.39 -14.77 13.92
N GLN A 107 7.23 -15.92 14.55
CA GLN A 107 7.98 -17.14 14.22
C GLN A 107 9.50 -16.88 14.14
N ALA A 108 10.11 -17.04 12.97
CA ALA A 108 11.54 -16.81 12.72
C ALA A 108 11.88 -15.39 12.25
N PHE A 109 10.88 -14.51 12.12
CA PHE A 109 11.04 -13.16 11.60
C PHE A 109 11.24 -12.13 12.71
N SER A 110 12.13 -11.18 12.46
CA SER A 110 12.38 -10.03 13.34
C SER A 110 11.76 -8.78 12.73
N PRO A 111 11.51 -7.73 13.53
CA PRO A 111 11.15 -6.42 12.99
C PRO A 111 12.16 -5.95 11.93
N GLY A 112 11.66 -5.49 10.79
CA GLY A 112 12.49 -5.14 9.64
C GLY A 112 11.69 -4.98 8.36
N ASP A 113 12.43 -4.83 7.26
CA ASP A 113 11.87 -4.56 5.94
C ASP A 113 12.21 -5.76 5.05
N TYR A 114 11.20 -6.52 4.65
CA TYR A 114 11.34 -7.74 3.86
C TYR A 114 10.87 -7.46 2.43
N ILE A 115 11.73 -7.76 1.46
CA ILE A 115 11.48 -7.46 0.05
C ILE A 115 11.39 -8.77 -0.74
N ASP A 116 10.35 -8.89 -1.55
CA ASP A 116 10.10 -10.04 -2.41
C ASP A 116 9.52 -9.62 -3.75
N LYS A 117 9.72 -10.44 -4.79
CA LYS A 117 9.10 -10.26 -6.11
C LYS A 117 7.94 -11.23 -6.25
N LEU A 118 6.74 -10.69 -6.46
CA LEU A 118 5.53 -11.45 -6.70
C LEU A 118 5.10 -11.33 -8.16
N ILE A 119 4.63 -12.43 -8.71
CA ILE A 119 4.07 -12.52 -10.05
C ILE A 119 2.65 -13.06 -9.92
N PHE A 120 1.70 -12.33 -10.50
CA PHE A 120 0.30 -12.68 -10.52
C PHE A 120 -0.19 -12.93 -11.95
N THR A 121 -1.11 -13.89 -12.06
CA THR A 121 -1.79 -14.22 -13.31
C THR A 121 -3.29 -14.00 -13.14
N LYS A 122 -3.94 -13.54 -14.21
CA LYS A 122 -5.36 -13.22 -14.17
C LYS A 122 -6.21 -14.49 -14.08
N GLN A 123 -7.18 -14.48 -13.18
CA GLN A 123 -8.14 -15.57 -12.97
C GLN A 123 -9.57 -15.14 -13.35
N PRO A 124 -10.47 -16.09 -13.65
CA PRO A 124 -11.89 -15.82 -13.78
C PRO A 124 -12.45 -15.15 -12.52
N ILE A 125 -13.33 -14.16 -12.70
CA ILE A 125 -13.85 -13.32 -11.60
C ILE A 125 -14.83 -14.12 -10.72
N THR A 126 -14.61 -14.08 -9.41
CA THR A 126 -15.61 -14.37 -8.38
C THR A 126 -16.16 -13.04 -7.84
N ARG A 127 -17.44 -12.73 -8.09
CA ARG A 127 -18.02 -11.39 -7.90
C ARG A 127 -18.28 -10.97 -6.44
N ASP A 128 -18.32 -11.90 -5.50
CA ASP A 128 -18.85 -11.61 -4.14
C ASP A 128 -17.90 -10.83 -3.22
N ALA A 129 -16.61 -10.71 -3.53
CA ALA A 129 -15.63 -10.07 -2.65
C ALA A 129 -15.63 -8.52 -2.72
N MET A 130 -15.99 -7.92 -3.87
CA MET A 130 -15.66 -6.50 -4.15
C MET A 130 -16.54 -5.47 -3.43
N THR A 131 -17.83 -5.73 -3.24
CA THR A 131 -18.76 -4.71 -2.69
C THR A 131 -18.49 -4.40 -1.22
N ARG A 132 -18.00 -5.39 -0.46
CA ARG A 132 -17.74 -5.25 0.98
C ARG A 132 -16.57 -4.32 1.26
N SER A 133 -15.53 -4.34 0.45
CA SER A 133 -14.26 -3.65 0.73
C SER A 133 -14.39 -2.13 0.65
N VAL A 134 -15.12 -1.62 -0.36
CA VAL A 134 -15.39 -0.18 -0.53
C VAL A 134 -16.17 0.37 0.67
N GLU A 135 -17.21 -0.33 1.13
CA GLU A 135 -17.99 0.07 2.30
C GLU A 135 -17.14 0.15 3.58
N LEU A 136 -16.13 -0.70 3.72
CA LEU A 136 -15.23 -0.70 4.88
C LEU A 136 -14.24 0.49 4.86
N ILE A 137 -13.81 0.90 3.68
CA ILE A 137 -12.88 2.03 3.49
C ILE A 137 -13.61 3.37 3.64
N GLU A 138 -14.83 3.48 3.12
CA GLU A 138 -15.62 4.72 3.10
C GLU A 138 -16.38 5.00 4.41
N GLN A 139 -16.12 4.23 5.48
CA GLN A 139 -16.77 4.44 6.76
C GLN A 139 -16.59 5.87 7.28
N LYS A 140 -17.61 6.31 8.03
CA LYS A 140 -17.68 7.66 8.61
C LYS A 140 -16.38 8.00 9.32
N LYS A 141 -15.81 9.16 8.98
CA LYS A 141 -14.56 9.65 9.56
C LYS A 141 -14.70 9.80 11.07
N GLU A 142 -13.90 9.04 11.81
CA GLU A 142 -13.77 9.17 13.26
C GLU A 142 -12.51 9.97 13.58
N VAL A 143 -12.57 10.79 14.63
CA VAL A 143 -11.37 11.43 15.17
C VAL A 143 -10.65 10.41 16.05
N VAL A 144 -9.72 9.68 15.46
CA VAL A 144 -8.95 8.64 16.16
C VAL A 144 -7.63 9.26 16.60
N ALA A 145 -7.42 9.43 17.91
CA ALA A 145 -6.13 9.81 18.44
C ALA A 145 -5.10 8.70 18.15
N ASN A 146 -4.00 9.05 17.49
CA ASN A 146 -2.97 8.11 17.12
C ASN A 146 -1.61 8.83 16.97
N PRO A 147 -0.47 8.22 17.40
CA PRO A 147 0.85 8.83 17.30
C PRO A 147 1.26 9.24 15.89
N ILE A 148 0.76 8.56 14.85
CA ILE A 148 1.08 8.90 13.47
C ILE A 148 0.44 10.22 13.03
N ASN A 149 -0.69 10.62 13.64
CA ASN A 149 -1.42 11.82 13.21
C ASN A 149 -0.57 13.08 13.33
N GLY A 150 -0.62 13.93 12.31
CA GLY A 150 0.06 15.22 12.30
C GLY A 150 0.83 15.47 11.00
N MET A 151 1.67 16.49 11.05
CA MET A 151 2.52 16.92 9.95
C MET A 151 3.96 16.46 10.17
N TRP A 152 4.54 15.86 9.14
CA TRP A 152 5.87 15.28 9.14
C TRP A 152 6.68 15.92 8.03
N VAL A 153 7.90 16.37 8.33
CA VAL A 153 8.77 17.05 7.35
C VAL A 153 10.16 16.48 7.35
N ASN A 154 10.82 16.49 6.19
CA ASN A 154 12.25 16.25 6.15
C ASN A 154 13.02 17.50 6.62
N LYS A 155 14.31 17.32 6.88
CA LYS A 155 15.20 18.38 7.35
C LYS A 155 15.25 19.59 6.40
N GLU A 156 15.20 19.35 5.10
CA GLU A 156 15.25 20.39 4.07
C GLU A 156 13.88 21.05 3.79
N GLN A 157 12.80 20.57 4.43
CA GLN A 157 11.42 21.02 4.22
C GLN A 157 10.96 20.98 2.75
N THR A 158 11.54 20.07 1.97
CA THR A 158 11.16 19.80 0.58
C THR A 158 10.10 18.70 0.47
N ILE A 159 9.87 17.98 1.57
CA ILE A 159 8.88 16.92 1.72
C ILE A 159 8.04 17.25 2.94
N GLU A 160 6.74 17.38 2.74
CA GLU A 160 5.76 17.56 3.82
C GLU A 160 4.67 16.51 3.68
N LEU A 161 4.47 15.71 4.73
CA LEU A 161 3.46 14.67 4.80
C LEU A 161 2.52 14.96 5.97
N THR A 162 1.27 15.27 5.67
CA THR A 162 0.22 15.35 6.69
C THR A 162 -0.60 14.07 6.66
N VAL A 163 -0.79 13.43 7.81
CA VAL A 163 -1.57 12.18 7.91
C VAL A 163 -2.53 12.20 9.09
N PHE A 164 -3.65 11.48 8.94
CA PHE A 164 -4.61 11.26 10.02
C PHE A 164 -5.29 9.90 9.85
N VAL A 165 -5.46 9.20 10.97
CA VAL A 165 -6.23 7.95 11.03
C VAL A 165 -7.72 8.27 10.91
N GLN A 166 -8.37 7.69 9.91
CA GLN A 166 -9.82 7.79 9.67
C GLN A 166 -10.60 6.67 10.37
N SER A 167 -10.04 5.46 10.42
CA SER A 167 -10.69 4.28 11.02
C SER A 167 -9.72 3.54 11.91
N LYS A 168 -10.06 3.42 13.20
CA LYS A 168 -9.29 2.57 14.12
C LYS A 168 -9.47 1.10 13.77
N LYS A 169 -10.69 0.67 13.44
CA LYS A 169 -11.00 -0.74 13.22
C LYS A 169 -10.20 -1.35 12.06
N TYR A 170 -10.10 -0.61 10.96
CA TYR A 170 -9.45 -1.08 9.73
C TYR A 170 -8.09 -0.44 9.48
N GLY A 171 -7.64 0.43 10.39
CA GLY A 171 -6.37 1.14 10.25
C GLY A 171 -6.32 2.13 9.10
N VAL A 172 -7.45 2.55 8.51
CA VAL A 172 -7.46 3.44 7.34
C VAL A 172 -6.84 4.78 7.69
N VAL A 173 -5.85 5.20 6.91
CA VAL A 173 -5.14 6.48 7.02
C VAL A 173 -5.35 7.29 5.75
N ASN A 174 -5.63 8.56 5.92
CA ASN A 174 -5.59 9.54 4.83
C ASN A 174 -4.38 10.45 5.02
N GLY A 175 -3.90 11.01 3.92
CA GLY A 175 -2.88 12.03 4.00
C GLY A 175 -2.77 12.89 2.75
N TRP A 176 -1.91 13.90 2.87
CA TRP A 176 -1.48 14.76 1.78
C TRP A 176 0.03 14.86 1.81
N LEU A 177 0.65 14.65 0.65
CA LEU A 177 2.08 14.76 0.46
C LEU A 177 2.37 15.95 -0.45
N SER A 178 3.18 16.90 0.04
CA SER A 178 3.84 17.90 -0.80
C SER A 178 5.21 17.37 -1.20
N TYR A 179 5.41 17.10 -2.49
CA TYR A 179 6.63 16.52 -3.03
C TYR A 179 6.81 16.93 -4.49
N GLU A 180 8.03 17.32 -4.90
CA GLU A 180 8.36 17.77 -6.27
C GLU A 180 7.44 18.87 -6.81
N GLY A 181 6.98 19.75 -5.92
CA GLY A 181 6.07 20.85 -6.27
C GLY A 181 4.65 20.41 -6.62
N GLU A 182 4.26 19.18 -6.28
CA GLU A 182 2.91 18.65 -6.39
C GLU A 182 2.34 18.35 -5.00
N GLN A 183 1.03 18.55 -4.84
CA GLN A 183 0.28 18.07 -3.69
C GLN A 183 -0.48 16.80 -4.08
N ILE A 184 -0.16 15.69 -3.42
CA ILE A 184 -0.64 14.35 -3.74
C ILE A 184 -1.57 13.90 -2.61
N SER A 185 -2.80 13.50 -2.95
CA SER A 185 -3.71 12.85 -2.00
C SER A 185 -3.26 11.41 -1.80
N LEU A 186 -3.17 10.98 -0.54
CA LEU A 186 -2.76 9.64 -0.14
C LEU A 186 -3.85 8.94 0.65
N LEU A 187 -4.02 7.64 0.38
CA LEU A 187 -4.86 6.74 1.18
C LEU A 187 -4.07 5.47 1.46
N GLY A 188 -4.22 4.94 2.67
CA GLY A 188 -3.42 3.84 3.12
C GLY A 188 -3.93 3.20 4.39
N PHE A 189 -3.04 2.46 5.03
CA PHE A 189 -3.29 1.80 6.29
C PHE A 189 -2.14 2.02 7.28
N THR A 190 -2.46 1.95 8.57
CA THR A 190 -1.49 1.89 9.65
C THR A 190 -1.93 0.88 10.70
N ASP A 191 -0.96 0.32 11.41
CA ASP A 191 -1.25 -0.46 12.61
C ASP A 191 -1.74 0.44 13.74
N THR A 192 -3.05 0.44 13.97
CA THR A 192 -3.70 1.23 15.04
C THR A 192 -3.77 0.48 16.38
N PHE A 193 -3.23 -0.74 16.43
CA PHE A 193 -3.18 -1.60 17.61
C PHE A 193 -1.74 -1.80 18.12
N ALA A 194 -0.80 -0.97 17.67
CA ALA A 194 0.57 -0.92 18.16
C ALA A 194 0.62 -0.38 19.61
N ASP A 195 0.26 -1.23 20.59
CA ASP A 195 0.39 -0.93 22.01
C ASP A 195 1.72 -1.51 22.56
N LYS A 196 2.34 -0.83 23.53
CA LYS A 196 3.44 -1.33 24.39
C LYS A 196 4.69 -1.89 23.66
N ASN A 197 5.60 -1.00 23.27
CA ASN A 197 6.96 -1.28 22.74
C ASN A 197 7.05 -1.76 21.27
N ILE A 198 5.95 -1.71 20.52
CA ILE A 198 5.89 -2.13 19.12
C ILE A 198 6.01 -0.88 18.23
N LEU A 199 6.83 -0.96 17.17
CA LEU A 199 6.89 0.11 16.15
C LEU A 199 5.54 0.14 15.41
N GLN A 200 4.96 1.32 15.18
CA GLN A 200 3.72 1.39 14.40
C GLN A 200 4.07 1.49 12.91
N SER A 201 3.58 0.54 12.12
CA SER A 201 3.80 0.47 10.68
C SER A 201 2.76 1.29 9.91
N VAL A 202 3.13 1.77 8.71
CA VAL A 202 2.25 2.51 7.81
C VAL A 202 2.55 2.20 6.35
N SER A 203 1.51 2.11 5.53
CA SER A 203 1.60 2.10 4.06
C SER A 203 0.57 3.08 3.50
N LEU A 204 0.99 3.97 2.60
CA LEU A 204 0.15 4.96 1.93
C LEU A 204 0.37 4.86 0.43
N SER A 205 -0.68 5.07 -0.35
CA SER A 205 -0.64 5.06 -1.81
C SER A 205 -1.31 6.30 -2.39
N GLY A 206 -0.83 6.76 -3.53
CA GLY A 206 -1.36 7.89 -4.28
C GLY A 206 -0.92 7.89 -5.73
N TYR A 207 -1.24 8.98 -6.42
CA TYR A 207 -0.90 9.17 -7.81
C TYR A 207 -0.36 10.58 -8.04
N MET A 208 0.84 10.67 -8.63
CA MET A 208 1.47 11.92 -9.05
C MET A 208 0.90 12.32 -10.42
N SER A 209 -0.01 13.28 -10.43
CA SER A 209 -0.71 13.75 -11.62
C SER A 209 0.21 14.48 -12.61
N LYS A 210 1.27 15.16 -12.15
CA LYS A 210 2.19 15.90 -13.04
C LYS A 210 3.17 14.98 -13.78
N THR A 211 3.65 13.95 -13.09
CA THR A 211 4.64 13.00 -13.64
C THR A 211 3.99 11.69 -14.11
N HIS A 212 2.69 11.53 -13.89
CA HIS A 212 1.89 10.36 -14.24
C HIS A 212 2.32 9.06 -13.56
N HIS A 213 2.92 9.14 -12.37
CA HIS A 213 3.43 7.97 -11.64
C HIS A 213 2.58 7.62 -10.40
N PRO A 214 2.19 6.35 -10.24
CA PRO A 214 1.72 5.85 -8.95
C PRO A 214 2.87 5.87 -7.93
N ILE A 215 2.56 6.34 -6.71
CA ILE A 215 3.52 6.51 -5.61
C ILE A 215 3.01 5.82 -4.36
N SER A 216 3.91 5.11 -3.68
CA SER A 216 3.64 4.52 -2.37
C SER A 216 4.68 4.93 -1.35
N LEU A 217 4.26 5.12 -0.11
CA LEU A 217 5.12 5.33 1.05
C LEU A 217 4.88 4.17 2.00
N VAL A 218 5.91 3.44 2.39
CA VAL A 218 5.79 2.33 3.35
C VAL A 218 6.87 2.46 4.42
N GLY A 219 6.54 2.19 5.68
CA GLY A 219 7.55 2.27 6.73
C GLY A 219 6.94 2.23 8.12
N ARG A 220 7.58 2.94 9.05
CA ARG A 220 7.21 2.89 10.47
C ARG A 220 7.59 4.16 11.23
N ILE A 221 6.83 4.43 12.27
CA ILE A 221 7.19 5.42 13.29
C ILE A 221 8.20 4.80 14.27
N ASN A 222 9.12 5.61 14.77
CA ASN A 222 10.01 5.22 15.87
C ASN A 222 9.25 5.17 17.22
N GLN A 223 9.87 4.58 18.24
CA GLN A 223 9.21 4.28 19.52
C GLN A 223 8.75 5.53 20.29
N ASP A 224 9.44 6.66 20.16
CA ASP A 224 9.09 7.92 20.83
C ASP A 224 8.14 8.82 20.01
N ALA A 225 7.70 8.34 18.84
CA ALA A 225 6.82 9.03 17.92
C ALA A 225 7.36 10.37 17.39
N SER A 226 8.67 10.57 17.37
CA SER A 226 9.32 11.79 16.86
C SER A 226 9.78 11.68 15.41
N VAL A 227 10.02 10.47 14.91
CA VAL A 227 10.54 10.20 13.57
C VAL A 227 9.68 9.17 12.84
N LEU A 228 9.32 9.50 11.61
CA LEU A 228 8.68 8.61 10.65
C LEU A 228 9.70 8.25 9.57
N VAL A 229 10.09 6.97 9.53
CA VAL A 229 10.99 6.42 8.51
C VAL A 229 10.16 5.74 7.45
N LEU A 230 10.32 6.17 6.20
CA LEU A 230 9.54 5.68 5.05
C LEU A 230 10.47 5.32 3.90
N SER A 231 10.12 4.29 3.15
CA SER A 231 10.60 4.06 1.80
C SER A 231 9.53 4.54 0.82
N ARG A 232 9.90 5.48 -0.06
CA ARG A 232 9.10 5.96 -1.18
C ARG A 232 9.33 5.09 -2.41
N TRP A 233 8.27 4.41 -2.83
CA TRP A 233 8.23 3.57 -4.01
C TRP A 233 7.53 4.29 -5.16
N LEU A 234 8.17 4.29 -6.34
CA LEU A 234 7.57 4.73 -7.60
C LEU A 234 7.48 3.56 -8.57
N ALA A 235 6.28 3.36 -9.13
CA ALA A 235 6.03 2.40 -10.18
C ALA A 235 6.24 3.06 -11.54
N ASN A 236 7.09 2.46 -12.37
CA ASN A 236 7.44 2.96 -13.69
C ASN A 236 6.79 2.09 -14.77
N SER A 237 6.27 2.76 -15.79
CA SER A 237 5.84 2.12 -17.03
C SER A 237 7.06 1.71 -17.84
N THR A 238 7.34 0.41 -17.96
CA THR A 238 8.50 -0.08 -18.72
C THR A 238 8.10 -1.12 -19.75
N THR A 239 8.99 -1.38 -20.71
CA THR A 239 8.88 -2.58 -21.54
C THR A 239 9.24 -3.85 -20.75
N ILE A 240 8.97 -5.02 -21.31
CA ILE A 240 9.38 -6.31 -20.74
C ILE A 240 10.91 -6.38 -20.59
N ALA A 241 11.65 -5.92 -21.61
CA ALA A 241 13.11 -5.90 -21.61
C ALA A 241 13.69 -4.99 -20.51
N GLU A 242 12.95 -3.98 -20.10
CA GLU A 242 13.33 -2.99 -19.10
C GLU A 242 12.63 -3.21 -17.75
N SER A 243 11.95 -4.34 -17.56
CA SER A 243 11.16 -4.65 -16.36
C SER A 243 11.98 -4.65 -15.06
N TYR A 244 13.31 -4.67 -15.12
CA TYR A 244 14.20 -4.49 -13.98
C TYR A 244 14.22 -3.05 -13.44
N LEU A 245 13.69 -2.07 -14.17
CA LEU A 245 13.54 -0.66 -13.77
C LEU A 245 12.11 -0.30 -13.35
N GLN A 246 11.19 -1.27 -13.30
CA GLN A 246 9.77 -1.03 -13.06
C GLN A 246 9.42 -0.44 -11.69
N ALA A 247 10.32 -0.57 -10.71
CA ALA A 247 10.12 -0.08 -9.36
C ALA A 247 11.40 0.59 -8.89
N SER A 248 11.26 1.78 -8.31
CA SER A 248 12.38 2.49 -7.64
C SER A 248 11.99 2.85 -6.22
N SER A 249 12.94 2.74 -5.29
CA SER A 249 12.73 3.04 -3.88
C SER A 249 13.76 4.07 -3.38
N LEU A 250 13.32 4.97 -2.51
CA LEU A 250 14.19 5.95 -1.84
C LEU A 250 13.74 6.12 -0.39
N ASN A 251 14.68 6.15 0.55
CA ASN A 251 14.37 6.28 1.98
C ASN A 251 14.25 7.73 2.42
N TRP A 252 13.24 8.01 3.22
CA TRP A 252 12.93 9.28 3.84
C TRP A 252 12.91 9.14 5.36
N GLU A 253 13.44 10.16 6.02
CA GLU A 253 13.32 10.35 7.45
C GLU A 253 12.60 11.69 7.67
N LEU A 254 11.43 11.63 8.29
CA LEU A 254 10.58 12.79 8.53
C LEU A 254 10.42 13.01 10.03
N ALA A 255 10.62 14.24 10.48
CA ALA A 255 10.40 14.65 11.86
C ALA A 255 9.00 15.22 12.04
N LYS A 256 8.39 14.97 13.20
CA LYS A 256 7.08 15.52 13.54
C LYS A 256 7.17 17.01 13.85
N ILE A 257 6.28 17.82 13.28
CA ILE A 257 6.12 19.22 13.67
C ILE A 257 5.16 19.28 14.87
N HIS A 258 5.67 19.78 15.99
CA HIS A 258 4.84 20.17 17.12
C HIS A 258 4.36 21.61 16.89
N CYS A 259 3.07 21.78 16.62
CA CYS A 259 2.41 23.08 16.65
C CYS A 259 2.12 23.51 18.08
#